data_AF-A0A0M8QR62-F1
#
_entry.id   AF-A0A0M8QR62-F1
#
_cell.length_a   1.000
_cell.length_b   1.000
_cell.length_c   1.000
_cell.angle_alpha   90.00
_cell.angle_beta   90.00
_cell.angle_gamma   90.00
#
_symmetry.space_group_name_H-M   'P 1'
#
loop_
_entity.id
_entity.type
_entity.pdbx_description
1 polymer ?
#
loop_
_entity_poly.entity_id
_entity_poly.type
_entity_poly.pdbx_seq_one_letter_code
_entity_poly.pdbx_strand_id
1 'polypeptide(L)'
;YEVFRERGYGYGPVFRGLRAAWRRGEELFAEVALPQESVGEAGGFGLHPALLDASMHAAILNDGEGETVIPFAWNGVRLHAVGASAVRVRIG
;
A
#
# COMPACT_ATOMS: atom_id res chain seq x y z
N TYR A 1 10.67 5.42 -3.57
CA TYR A 1 9.75 5.52 -4.72
C TYR A 1 10.45 5.57 -6.08
N GLU A 2 11.75 5.85 -6.14
CA GLU A 2 12.52 5.83 -7.40
C GLU A 2 12.58 4.42 -8.03
N VAL A 3 12.82 3.38 -7.22
CA VAL A 3 12.79 1.97 -7.65
C VAL A 3 11.48 1.57 -8.35
N PHE A 4 10.34 2.08 -7.86
CA PHE A 4 9.04 1.84 -8.51
C PHE A 4 8.98 2.47 -9.89
N ARG A 5 9.48 3.71 -10.03
CA ARG A 5 9.52 4.40 -11.31
C ARG A 5 10.44 3.68 -12.31
N GLU A 6 11.58 3.17 -11.85
CA GLU A 6 12.50 2.36 -12.67
C GLU A 6 11.85 1.06 -13.17
N ARG A 7 10.94 0.48 -12.37
CA ARG A 7 10.12 -0.68 -12.74
C ARG A 7 8.82 -0.32 -13.49
N GLY A 8 8.70 0.92 -14.00
CA GLY A 8 7.56 1.36 -14.81
C GLY A 8 6.33 1.86 -14.03
N TYR A 9 6.38 1.94 -12.71
CA TYR A 9 5.26 2.44 -11.90
C TYR A 9 5.30 3.96 -11.72
N GLY A 10 4.38 4.67 -12.37
CA GLY A 10 4.21 6.12 -12.30
C GLY A 10 3.25 6.59 -11.21
N TYR A 11 3.48 6.25 -9.94
CA TYR A 11 2.56 6.63 -8.87
C TYR A 11 2.48 8.15 -8.67
N GLY A 12 1.25 8.68 -8.66
CA GLY A 12 0.96 10.07 -8.29
C GLY A 12 1.14 10.33 -6.79
N PRO A 13 1.24 11.59 -6.33
CA PRO A 13 1.59 11.93 -4.94
C PRO A 13 0.71 11.26 -3.88
N VAL A 14 -0.60 11.23 -4.10
CA VAL A 14 -1.60 10.61 -3.21
C VAL A 14 -1.33 9.11 -3.00
N PHE A 15 -0.81 8.42 -4.01
CA PHE A 15 -0.52 6.99 -3.97
C PHE A 15 0.85 6.66 -3.37
N ARG A 16 1.67 7.67 -3.03
CA ARG A 16 3.00 7.46 -2.44
C ARG A 16 2.96 7.36 -0.91
N GLY A 17 2.04 6.53 -0.40
CA GLY A 17 1.74 6.45 1.04
C GLY A 17 2.59 5.47 1.86
N LEU A 18 3.41 4.62 1.23
CA LEU A 18 4.24 3.62 1.92
C LEU A 18 5.35 4.31 2.73
N ARG A 19 5.33 4.10 4.05
CA ARG A 19 6.29 4.69 5.00
C ARG A 19 7.40 3.72 5.39
N ALA A 20 7.03 2.47 5.63
CA ALA A 20 7.96 1.42 6.00
C ALA A 20 7.44 0.07 5.50
N ALA A 21 8.38 -0.84 5.20
CA ALA A 21 8.08 -2.23 4.93
C ALA A 21 9.18 -3.09 5.56
N TRP A 22 8.81 -4.20 6.21
CA TRP A 22 9.75 -5.08 6.88
C TRP A 22 9.21 -6.50 6.96
N ARG A 23 10.13 -7.47 7.17
CA ARG A 23 9.77 -8.88 7.32
C ARG A 23 9.87 -9.35 8.76
N ARG A 24 9.02 -10.31 9.10
CA ARG A 24 9.12 -11.10 10.33
C ARG A 24 8.85 -12.56 9.98
N GLY A 25 9.92 -13.32 9.77
CA GLY A 25 9.83 -14.67 9.22
C GLY A 25 9.38 -14.65 7.76
N GLU A 26 8.31 -15.39 7.47
CA GLU A 26 7.69 -15.44 6.13
C GLU A 26 6.70 -14.30 5.88
N GLU A 27 6.27 -13.61 6.95
CA GLU A 27 5.31 -12.51 6.84
C GLU A 27 5.99 -11.19 6.46
N LEU A 28 5.37 -10.46 5.53
CA LEU A 28 5.72 -9.10 5.17
C LEU A 28 4.74 -8.11 5.82
N PHE A 29 5.28 -7.05 6.41
CA PHE A 29 4.52 -5.98 7.03
C PHE A 29 4.80 -4.66 6.35
N ALA A 30 3.82 -3.76 6.39
CA ALA A 30 3.99 -2.39 5.92
C ALA A 30 3.21 -1.38 6.75
N GLU A 31 3.73 -0.15 6.79
CA GLU A 31 3.03 1.03 7.28
C GLU A 31 2.72 1.96 6.11
N VAL A 32 1.46 2.34 6.02
CA VAL A 32 0.94 3.18 4.94
C VAL A 32 0.14 4.32 5.55
N ALA A 33 0.40 5.53 5.09
CA ALA A 33 -0.35 6.71 5.52
C ALA A 33 -0.63 7.63 4.34
N LEU A 34 -1.81 8.23 4.33
CA LEU A 34 -2.15 9.27 3.36
C LEU A 34 -1.19 10.46 3.50
N PRO A 35 -0.89 11.16 2.40
CA PRO A 35 -0.32 12.49 2.47
C PRO A 35 -1.23 13.43 3.26
N GLN A 36 -0.64 14.42 3.94
CA GLN A 36 -1.35 15.30 4.87
C GLN A 36 -2.53 16.00 4.20
N GLU A 37 -2.37 16.39 2.93
CA GLU A 37 -3.38 17.02 2.09
C GLU A 37 -4.62 16.15 1.84
N SER A 38 -4.49 14.81 1.91
CA SER A 38 -5.58 13.86 1.64
C SER A 38 -6.16 13.25 2.92
N VAL A 39 -5.61 13.55 4.10
CA VAL A 39 -6.12 13.02 5.38
C VAL A 39 -7.60 13.39 5.60
N GLY A 40 -8.00 14.60 5.20
CA GLY A 40 -9.39 15.07 5.34
C GLY A 40 -10.41 14.28 4.52
N GLU A 41 -9.96 13.62 3.44
CA GLU A 41 -10.82 12.83 2.55
C GLU A 41 -11.07 11.42 3.09
N ALA A 42 -10.24 10.94 4.03
CA ALA A 42 -10.27 9.57 4.54
C ALA A 42 -11.67 9.15 5.03
N GLY A 43 -12.36 10.04 5.75
CA GLY A 43 -13.69 9.80 6.32
C GLY A 43 -14.79 9.52 5.29
N GLY A 44 -14.57 9.87 4.01
CA GLY A 44 -15.48 9.58 2.91
C GLY A 44 -15.42 8.12 2.41
N PHE A 45 -14.48 7.32 2.92
CA PHE A 45 -14.24 5.96 2.43
C PHE A 45 -14.28 4.93 3.55
N GLY A 46 -14.76 3.72 3.21
CA GLY A 46 -14.55 2.54 4.05
C GLY A 46 -13.04 2.29 4.24
N LEU A 47 -12.31 2.24 3.12
CA LEU A 47 -10.85 2.27 3.06
C LEU A 47 -10.47 3.20 1.91
N HIS A 48 -9.62 4.19 2.18
CA HIS A 48 -9.21 5.12 1.13
C HIS A 48 -8.46 4.37 0.00
N PRO A 49 -8.81 4.56 -1.29
CA PRO A 49 -8.21 3.82 -2.41
C PRO A 49 -6.68 3.91 -2.45
N ALA A 50 -6.13 5.08 -2.12
CA ALA A 50 -4.69 5.27 -2.06
C ALA A 50 -3.98 4.50 -0.92
N LEU A 51 -4.67 4.28 0.21
CA LEU A 51 -4.14 3.40 1.27
C LEU A 51 -4.12 1.95 0.80
N LEU A 52 -5.20 1.50 0.13
CA LEU A 52 -5.27 0.15 -0.42
C LEU A 52 -4.17 -0.07 -1.47
N ASP A 53 -4.00 0.86 -2.41
CA ASP A 53 -2.96 0.78 -3.44
C ASP A 53 -1.55 0.72 -2.84
N ALA A 54 -1.23 1.69 -1.96
CA ALA A 54 0.09 1.78 -1.34
C ALA A 54 0.42 0.61 -0.41
N SER A 55 -0.58 -0.12 0.09
CA SER A 55 -0.38 -1.36 0.84
C SER A 55 0.31 -2.44 0.01
N MET A 56 0.08 -2.43 -1.30
CA MET A 56 0.60 -3.46 -2.22
C MET A 56 2.01 -3.16 -2.71
N HIS A 57 2.45 -1.91 -2.59
CA HIS A 57 3.80 -1.47 -2.92
C HIS A 57 4.84 -2.31 -2.16
N ALA A 58 4.56 -2.68 -0.91
CA ALA A 58 5.43 -3.53 -0.12
C ALA A 58 5.67 -4.91 -0.77
N ALA A 59 4.61 -5.55 -1.28
CA ALA A 59 4.73 -6.85 -1.95
C ALA A 59 5.55 -6.75 -3.25
N ILE A 60 5.32 -5.71 -4.05
CA ILE A 60 6.05 -5.44 -5.29
C ILE A 60 7.56 -5.24 -5.02
N LEU A 61 7.93 -4.59 -3.91
CA LEU A 61 9.34 -4.45 -3.52
C LEU A 61 9.99 -5.79 -3.16
N ASN A 62 9.22 -6.71 -2.57
CA ASN A 62 9.72 -8.00 -2.13
C ASN A 62 9.94 -9.00 -3.28
N ASP A 63 9.28 -8.80 -4.42
CA ASP A 63 9.25 -9.81 -5.50
C ASP A 63 10.57 -9.98 -6.26
N GLY A 64 11.58 -9.11 -6.06
CA GLY A 64 12.98 -9.36 -6.43
C GLY A 64 13.33 -9.49 -7.93
N GLU A 65 12.41 -9.91 -8.80
CA GLU A 65 12.68 -10.31 -10.19
C GLU A 65 12.68 -9.14 -11.19
N GLY A 66 12.47 -7.91 -10.72
CA GLY A 66 12.52 -6.72 -11.56
C GLY A 66 11.35 -6.56 -12.53
N GLU A 67 10.46 -7.56 -12.62
CA GLU A 67 9.23 -7.48 -13.41
C GLU A 67 8.15 -6.64 -12.72
N THR A 68 7.35 -5.96 -13.54
CA THR A 68 6.20 -5.15 -13.10
C THR A 68 5.03 -6.09 -12.79
N VAL A 69 4.88 -6.51 -11.54
CA VAL A 69 3.73 -7.29 -11.07
C VAL A 69 2.58 -6.41 -10.60
N ILE A 70 1.34 -6.80 -10.93
CA ILE A 70 0.13 -6.13 -10.42
C ILE A 70 -0.75 -7.14 -9.68
N PRO A 71 -1.25 -6.80 -8.49
CA PRO A 71 -2.23 -7.63 -7.80
C PRO A 71 -3.50 -7.76 -8.64
N PHE A 72 -3.90 -9.00 -8.95
CA PHE A 72 -5.05 -9.28 -9.82
C PHE A 72 -6.33 -9.63 -9.05
N ALA A 73 -6.21 -10.12 -7.81
CA ALA A 73 -7.35 -10.55 -7.00
C ALA A 73 -7.04 -10.52 -5.49
N TRP A 74 -8.08 -10.31 -4.69
CA TRP A 74 -8.06 -10.49 -3.24
C TRP A 74 -9.17 -11.46 -2.84
N ASN A 75 -8.88 -12.31 -1.87
CA ASN A 75 -9.85 -13.24 -1.28
C ASN A 75 -9.91 -13.02 0.23
N GLY A 76 -11.10 -13.19 0.82
CA GLY A 76 -11.25 -13.15 2.30
C GLY A 76 -11.02 -11.78 2.94
N VAL A 77 -11.31 -10.68 2.23
CA VAL A 77 -11.15 -9.32 2.74
C VAL A 77 -12.16 -9.04 3.85
N ARG A 78 -11.67 -8.54 5.00
CA ARG A 78 -12.50 -8.02 6.08
C ARG A 78 -12.05 -6.61 6.47
N LEU A 79 -13.02 -5.73 6.67
CA LEU A 79 -12.80 -4.35 7.11
C LEU A 79 -13.35 -4.20 8.53
N HIS A 80 -12.48 -3.84 9.48
CA HIS A 80 -12.82 -3.74 10.90
C HIS A 80 -13.06 -2.29 11.38
N ALA A 81 -12.55 -1.31 10.65
CA ALA A 81 -12.69 0.11 10.93
C ALA A 81 -12.73 0.89 9.61
N VAL A 82 -13.37 2.06 9.60
CA VAL A 82 -13.52 2.93 8.42
C VAL A 82 -12.94 4.31 8.66
N GLY A 83 -12.69 5.06 7.59
CA GLY A 83 -12.19 6.44 7.70
C GLY A 83 -10.73 6.57 8.14
N ALA A 84 -9.96 5.49 8.08
CA ALA A 84 -8.55 5.49 8.48
C ALA A 84 -7.72 6.34 7.52
N SER A 85 -6.84 7.18 8.06
CA SER A 85 -5.82 7.91 7.31
C SER A 85 -4.45 7.23 7.31
N ALA A 86 -4.27 6.20 8.14
CA ALA A 86 -3.09 5.35 8.19
C ALA A 86 -3.48 3.91 8.57
N VAL A 87 -2.73 2.95 8.05
CA VAL A 87 -2.92 1.52 8.28
C VAL A 87 -1.60 0.80 8.48
N ARG A 88 -1.65 -0.30 9.23
CA ARG A 88 -0.60 -1.32 9.25
C ARG A 88 -1.11 -2.54 8.49
N VAL A 89 -0.29 -3.03 7.57
CA VAL A 89 -0.62 -4.09 6.62
C VAL A 89 0.22 -5.32 6.96
N ARG A 90 -0.39 -6.49 6.81
CA ARG A 90 0.27 -7.79 6.90
C ARG A 90 -0.02 -8.58 5.62
N ILE A 91 1.02 -9.09 4.98
CA ILE A 91 1.00 -9.80 3.70
C ILE A 91 1.69 -11.15 3.92
N GLY A 92 1.02 -12.24 3.59
CA GLY A 92 1.47 -13.62 3.77
C GLY A 92 0.39 -14.61 3.38
#